data_AF-X1UGR1-F1
#
_entry.id   AF-X1UGR1-F1
#
_cell.length_a   1.000
_cell.length_b   1.000
_cell.length_c   1.000
_cell.angle_alpha   90.00
_cell.angle_beta   90.00
_cell.angle_gamma   90.00
#
_symmetry.space_group_name_H-M   'P 1'
#
loop_
_entity.id
_entity.type
_entity.pdbx_description
1 polymer ?
#
loop_
_entity_poly.entity_id
_entity_poly.type
_entity_poly.pdbx_seq_one_letter_code
_entity_poly.pdbx_strand_id
1 'polypeptide(L)'
;MVEIDKSLMGKDVLELAFDNCIRCSTCKYSYRGFEPSCPSGEKFLFESYWASGKIRLIRGVVTGELEWSEDLKDAIFACPTCGACMDACQAPHADYIVDMIEALRELAVKHIGPAENQEFLVSRCEENCNPYGESNSDNEELKKQFDLPDKAD
;
A
#
# COMPACT_ATOMS: atom_id res chain seq x y z
N MET A 1 4.97 -25.73 -3.57
CA MET A 1 5.00 -24.65 -2.57
C MET A 1 5.89 -23.57 -3.12
N VAL A 2 5.38 -22.35 -3.18
CA VAL A 2 6.16 -21.19 -3.65
C VAL A 2 7.10 -20.82 -2.51
N GLU A 3 8.40 -20.71 -2.77
CA GLU A 3 9.35 -20.25 -1.75
C GLU A 3 9.25 -18.73 -1.62
N ILE A 4 8.25 -18.28 -0.85
CA ILE A 4 8.19 -16.87 -0.42
C ILE A 4 9.39 -16.64 0.50
N ASP A 5 10.19 -15.63 0.18
CA ASP A 5 11.31 -15.19 1.02
C ASP A 5 10.82 -15.04 2.47
N LYS A 6 11.51 -15.71 3.39
CA LYS A 6 11.16 -15.71 4.81
C LYS A 6 11.28 -14.32 5.43
N SER A 7 12.01 -13.42 4.79
CA SER A 7 12.19 -12.03 5.21
C SER A 7 11.07 -11.10 4.76
N LEU A 8 10.21 -11.53 3.82
CA LEU A 8 9.09 -10.72 3.36
C LEU A 8 8.09 -10.50 4.48
N MET A 9 7.77 -9.23 4.74
CA MET A 9 6.77 -8.86 5.73
C MET A 9 5.42 -9.51 5.40
N GLY A 10 4.80 -10.13 6.42
CA GLY A 10 3.46 -10.69 6.28
C GLY A 10 3.37 -11.95 5.41
N LYS A 11 4.45 -12.72 5.24
CA LYS A 11 4.43 -14.00 4.50
C LYS A 11 3.25 -14.91 4.87
N ASP A 12 3.02 -15.14 6.15
CA ASP A 12 1.93 -16.03 6.62
C ASP A 12 0.55 -15.48 6.26
N VAL A 13 0.41 -14.15 6.24
CA VAL A 13 -0.80 -13.46 5.83
C VAL A 13 -1.02 -13.58 4.31
N LEU A 14 0.05 -13.52 3.52
CA LEU A 14 -0.03 -13.67 2.06
C LEU A 14 -0.47 -15.07 1.66
N GLU A 15 0.11 -16.11 2.27
CA GLU A 15 -0.30 -17.50 2.05
C GLU A 15 -1.79 -17.69 2.41
N LEU A 16 -2.22 -17.14 3.56
CA LEU A 16 -3.62 -17.14 3.96
C LEU A 16 -4.53 -16.48 2.92
N ALA A 17 -4.12 -15.33 2.37
CA ALA A 17 -4.91 -14.63 1.38
C ALA A 17 -4.97 -15.33 0.02
N PHE A 18 -3.90 -16.00 -0.42
CA PHE A 18 -3.88 -16.71 -1.69
C PHE A 18 -4.88 -17.87 -1.74
N ASP A 19 -5.04 -18.58 -0.63
CA ASP A 19 -5.95 -19.71 -0.51
C ASP A 19 -7.40 -19.28 -0.23
N ASN A 20 -7.60 -18.13 0.42
CA ASN A 20 -8.93 -17.72 0.90
C ASN A 20 -9.56 -16.57 0.11
N CYS A 21 -8.81 -15.80 -0.68
CA CYS A 21 -9.37 -14.72 -1.50
C CYS A 21 -10.10 -15.27 -2.73
N ILE A 22 -11.41 -15.38 -2.62
CA ILE A 22 -12.30 -15.86 -3.70
C ILE A 22 -12.73 -14.77 -4.70
N ARG A 23 -12.18 -13.54 -4.59
CA ARG A 23 -12.55 -12.37 -5.42
C ARG A 23 -14.05 -12.08 -5.46
N CYS A 24 -14.71 -12.14 -4.30
CA CYS A 24 -16.14 -11.87 -4.15
C CYS A 24 -16.57 -10.40 -4.37
N SER A 25 -15.63 -9.50 -4.69
CA SER A 25 -15.85 -8.06 -4.89
C SER A 25 -16.29 -7.25 -3.67
N THR A 26 -16.34 -7.81 -2.46
CA THR A 26 -16.61 -7.01 -1.24
C THR A 26 -15.48 -6.02 -0.92
N CYS A 27 -14.26 -6.21 -1.45
CA CYS A 27 -13.23 -5.17 -1.37
C CYS A 27 -13.44 -3.99 -2.35
N LYS A 28 -14.44 -4.09 -3.24
CA LYS A 28 -14.81 -3.05 -4.20
C LYS A 28 -16.03 -2.26 -3.71
N TYR A 29 -16.94 -2.92 -3.00
CA TYR A 29 -18.20 -2.36 -2.53
C TYR A 29 -18.36 -2.50 -1.01
N SER A 30 -19.07 -1.57 -0.37
CA SER A 30 -19.44 -1.69 1.05
C SER A 30 -20.17 -3.01 1.33
N TYR A 31 -19.84 -3.67 2.44
CA TYR A 31 -20.51 -4.92 2.82
C TYR A 31 -21.99 -4.64 3.16
N ARG A 32 -22.91 -5.31 2.45
CA ARG A 32 -24.38 -5.16 2.53
C ARG A 32 -24.96 -3.84 2.02
N GLY A 33 -24.17 -2.79 1.82
CA GLY A 33 -24.63 -1.54 1.21
C GLY A 33 -24.48 -1.51 -0.32
N PHE A 34 -23.48 -2.23 -0.86
CA PHE A 34 -23.18 -2.29 -2.30
C PHE A 34 -22.78 -0.95 -2.94
N GLU A 35 -22.48 0.07 -2.14
CA GLU A 35 -21.90 1.31 -2.65
C GLU A 35 -20.41 1.12 -2.98
N PRO A 36 -19.87 1.77 -4.03
CA PRO A 36 -18.44 1.76 -4.30
C PRO A 36 -17.62 2.26 -3.11
N SER A 37 -16.55 1.54 -2.77
CA SER A 37 -15.73 1.81 -1.58
C SER A 37 -14.26 2.06 -1.87
N CYS A 38 -13.72 1.53 -2.98
CA CYS A 38 -12.30 1.62 -3.28
C CYS A 38 -12.00 2.80 -4.24
N PRO A 39 -11.44 3.93 -3.76
CA PRO A 39 -11.18 5.10 -4.61
C PRO A 39 -10.19 4.80 -5.75
N SER A 40 -9.19 3.96 -5.51
CA SER A 40 -8.23 3.54 -6.54
C SER A 40 -8.95 2.75 -7.65
N GLY A 41 -9.76 1.77 -7.27
CA GLY A 41 -10.47 0.94 -8.25
C GLY A 41 -11.50 1.74 -9.05
N GLU A 42 -12.27 2.61 -8.40
CA GLU A 42 -13.27 3.45 -9.07
C GLU A 42 -12.66 4.49 -10.01
N LYS A 43 -11.44 4.98 -9.71
CA LYS A 43 -10.75 5.92 -10.59
C LYS A 43 -10.23 5.27 -11.87
N PHE A 44 -9.66 4.08 -11.77
CA PHE A 44 -8.90 3.44 -12.86
C PHE A 44 -9.60 2.27 -13.54
N LEU A 45 -10.69 1.76 -12.94
CA LEU A 45 -11.64 0.82 -13.52
C LEU A 45 -11.06 -0.51 -14.05
N PHE A 46 -9.88 -0.91 -13.56
CA PHE A 46 -9.22 -2.15 -13.96
C PHE A 46 -8.84 -3.01 -12.74
N GLU A 47 -8.91 -4.35 -12.87
CA GLU A 47 -8.91 -5.27 -11.71
C GLU A 47 -7.71 -5.06 -10.79
N SER A 48 -6.53 -4.82 -11.36
CA SER A 48 -5.28 -4.58 -10.63
C SER A 48 -5.34 -3.38 -9.67
N TYR A 49 -6.30 -2.48 -9.83
CA TYR A 49 -6.48 -1.31 -8.99
C TYR A 49 -7.29 -1.57 -7.71
N TRP A 50 -8.06 -2.67 -7.63
CA TRP A 50 -8.75 -3.09 -6.41
C TRP A 50 -7.90 -4.07 -5.58
N ALA A 51 -8.23 -4.23 -4.30
CA ALA A 51 -7.47 -5.09 -3.39
C ALA A 51 -7.37 -6.55 -3.86
N SER A 52 -8.47 -7.13 -4.37
CA SER A 52 -8.47 -8.49 -4.92
C SER A 52 -7.47 -8.66 -6.07
N GLY A 53 -7.38 -7.66 -6.96
CA GLY A 53 -6.40 -7.65 -8.03
C GLY A 53 -4.98 -7.52 -7.53
N LYS A 54 -4.73 -6.66 -6.54
CA LYS A 54 -3.40 -6.52 -5.92
C LYS A 54 -2.95 -7.81 -5.22
N ILE A 55 -3.84 -8.50 -4.51
CA ILE A 55 -3.53 -9.82 -3.93
C ILE A 55 -3.10 -10.81 -5.04
N ARG A 56 -3.76 -10.76 -6.21
CA ARG A 56 -3.37 -11.60 -7.36
C ARG A 56 -2.07 -11.13 -8.03
N LEU A 57 -1.77 -9.82 -8.03
CA LEU A 57 -0.46 -9.31 -8.45
C LEU A 57 0.65 -9.86 -7.55
N ILE A 58 0.49 -9.79 -6.23
CA ILE A 58 1.48 -10.33 -5.29
C ILE A 58 1.72 -11.81 -5.56
N ARG A 59 0.63 -12.59 -5.69
CA ARG A 59 0.75 -14.01 -6.05
C ARG A 59 1.55 -14.17 -7.34
N GLY A 60 1.19 -13.47 -8.40
CA GLY A 60 1.86 -13.57 -9.69
C GLY A 60 3.36 -13.29 -9.62
N VAL A 61 3.77 -12.20 -8.99
CA VAL A 61 5.20 -11.82 -8.91
C VAL A 61 5.98 -12.73 -7.97
N VAL A 62 5.38 -13.20 -6.87
CA VAL A 62 6.04 -14.09 -5.91
C VAL A 62 6.13 -15.53 -6.44
N THR A 63 5.16 -15.98 -7.24
CA THR A 63 5.22 -17.31 -7.88
C THR A 63 6.02 -17.34 -9.18
N GLY A 64 6.41 -16.18 -9.71
CA GLY A 64 7.03 -16.05 -11.03
C GLY A 64 6.05 -16.27 -12.20
N GLU A 65 4.74 -16.29 -11.94
CA GLU A 65 3.71 -16.30 -13.00
C GLU A 65 3.58 -14.93 -13.69
N LEU A 66 4.06 -13.86 -13.04
CA LEU A 66 4.07 -12.50 -13.56
C LEU A 66 5.49 -11.93 -13.47
N GLU A 67 6.00 -11.42 -14.58
CA GLU A 67 7.27 -10.69 -14.62
C GLU A 67 7.08 -9.25 -14.14
N TRP A 68 8.12 -8.70 -13.52
CA TRP A 68 8.13 -7.30 -13.11
C TRP A 68 8.23 -6.38 -14.34
N SER A 69 7.39 -5.34 -14.36
CA SER A 69 7.46 -4.26 -15.35
C SER A 69 7.14 -2.91 -14.71
N GLU A 70 7.65 -1.83 -15.30
CA GLU A 70 7.36 -0.45 -14.87
C GLU A 70 5.87 -0.13 -14.85
N ASP A 71 5.10 -0.68 -15.81
CA ASP A 71 3.65 -0.48 -15.91
C ASP A 71 2.88 -0.99 -14.67
N LEU A 72 3.47 -1.90 -13.88
CA LEU A 72 2.86 -2.36 -12.62
C LEU A 72 2.84 -1.26 -11.55
N LYS A 73 3.74 -0.27 -11.62
CA LYS A 73 3.84 0.79 -10.61
C LYS A 73 2.54 1.57 -10.46
N ASP A 74 1.88 1.90 -11.56
CA ASP A 74 0.62 2.66 -11.52
C ASP A 74 -0.44 1.94 -10.68
N ALA A 75 -0.62 0.64 -10.92
CA ALA A 75 -1.57 -0.16 -10.15
C ALA A 75 -1.11 -0.35 -8.71
N ILE A 76 0.16 -0.65 -8.46
CA ILE A 76 0.70 -0.93 -7.13
C ILE A 76 0.62 0.30 -6.22
N PHE A 77 1.05 1.46 -6.72
CA PHE A 77 1.16 2.69 -5.93
C PHE A 77 -0.13 3.50 -5.87
N ALA A 78 -1.15 3.22 -6.69
CA ALA A 78 -2.44 3.91 -6.65
C ALA A 78 -3.27 3.73 -5.36
N CYS A 79 -2.97 2.74 -4.51
CA CYS A 79 -3.72 2.51 -3.27
C CYS A 79 -3.49 3.64 -2.24
N PRO A 80 -4.52 4.32 -1.71
CA PRO A 80 -4.31 5.31 -0.65
C PRO A 80 -4.27 4.70 0.76
N THR A 81 -4.16 3.37 0.88
CA THR A 81 -4.13 2.63 2.15
C THR A 81 -5.27 2.94 3.13
N CYS A 82 -6.45 3.32 2.61
CA CYS A 82 -7.58 3.78 3.42
C CYS A 82 -8.29 2.69 4.25
N GLY A 83 -8.02 1.41 3.99
CA GLY A 83 -8.56 0.29 4.78
C GLY A 83 -10.02 -0.11 4.53
N ALA A 84 -10.76 0.57 3.64
CA ALA A 84 -12.15 0.20 3.33
C ALA A 84 -12.34 -1.26 2.87
N CYS A 85 -11.32 -1.83 2.22
CA CYS A 85 -11.32 -3.24 1.84
C CYS A 85 -11.21 -4.19 3.04
N MET A 86 -10.52 -3.80 4.11
CA MET A 86 -10.38 -4.58 5.34
C MET A 86 -11.73 -4.64 6.07
N ASP A 87 -12.39 -3.49 6.22
CA ASP A 87 -13.72 -3.39 6.83
C ASP A 87 -14.78 -4.23 6.10
N ALA A 88 -14.73 -4.26 4.76
CA ALA A 88 -15.73 -4.95 3.95
C ALA A 88 -15.40 -6.42 3.66
N CYS A 89 -14.15 -6.85 3.81
CA CYS A 89 -13.77 -8.25 3.58
C CYS A 89 -14.30 -9.14 4.70
N GLN A 90 -14.72 -10.36 4.35
CA GLN A 90 -15.24 -11.37 5.30
C GLN A 90 -14.38 -12.64 5.30
N ALA A 91 -13.23 -12.61 4.63
CA ALA A 91 -12.30 -13.71 4.57
C ALA A 91 -11.29 -13.64 5.73
N PRO A 92 -10.61 -14.74 6.09
CA PRO A 92 -9.67 -14.77 7.22
C PRO A 92 -8.49 -13.77 7.15
N HIS A 93 -8.18 -13.24 5.97
CA HIS A 93 -7.11 -12.27 5.75
C HIS A 93 -7.59 -10.81 5.80
N ALA A 94 -8.85 -10.56 6.20
CA ALA A 94 -9.50 -9.24 6.12
C ALA A 94 -8.67 -8.14 6.81
N ASP A 95 -8.20 -8.39 8.02
CA ASP A 95 -7.51 -7.39 8.85
C ASP A 95 -6.14 -6.96 8.33
N TYR A 96 -5.63 -7.64 7.30
CA TYR A 96 -4.25 -7.47 6.83
C TYR A 96 -4.15 -7.07 5.35
N ILE A 97 -5.25 -6.68 4.71
CA ILE A 97 -5.23 -6.37 3.27
C ILE A 97 -4.30 -5.20 2.95
N VAL A 98 -4.26 -4.17 3.80
CA VAL A 98 -3.33 -3.06 3.61
C VAL A 98 -1.88 -3.50 3.80
N ASP A 99 -1.58 -4.33 4.81
CA ASP A 99 -0.23 -4.87 5.01
C ASP A 99 0.27 -5.65 3.80
N MET A 100 -0.60 -6.44 3.17
CA MET A 100 -0.26 -7.15 1.94
C MET A 100 0.02 -6.20 0.78
N ILE A 101 -0.71 -5.09 0.66
CA ILE A 101 -0.47 -4.08 -0.36
C ILE A 101 0.86 -3.34 -0.11
N GLU A 102 1.21 -3.08 1.16
CA GLU A 102 2.52 -2.53 1.52
C GLU A 102 3.66 -3.53 1.21
N ALA A 103 3.45 -4.84 1.45
CA ALA A 103 4.41 -5.87 1.03
C ALA A 103 4.59 -5.88 -0.51
N LEU A 104 3.52 -5.67 -1.28
CA LEU A 104 3.63 -5.50 -2.73
C LEU A 104 4.49 -4.29 -3.12
N ARG A 105 4.34 -3.17 -2.39
CA ARG A 105 5.14 -1.96 -2.60
C ARG A 105 6.61 -2.18 -2.25
N GLU A 106 6.90 -2.88 -1.16
CA GLU A 106 8.26 -3.27 -0.77
C GLU A 106 8.93 -4.07 -1.89
N LEU A 107 8.24 -5.09 -2.41
CA LEU A 107 8.72 -5.89 -3.53
C LEU A 107 8.92 -5.03 -4.79
N ALA A 108 7.97 -4.16 -5.12
CA ALA A 108 8.10 -3.26 -6.27
C ALA A 108 9.33 -2.36 -6.14
N VAL A 109 9.57 -1.75 -4.97
CA VAL A 109 10.76 -0.92 -4.73
C VAL A 109 12.05 -1.71 -4.93
N LYS A 110 12.12 -2.96 -4.49
CA LYS A 110 13.29 -3.83 -4.65
C LYS A 110 13.56 -4.22 -6.11
N HIS A 111 12.53 -4.37 -6.93
CA HIS A 111 12.66 -4.93 -8.28
C HIS A 111 12.61 -3.90 -9.41
N ILE A 112 11.72 -2.92 -9.30
CA ILE A 112 11.47 -1.90 -10.32
C ILE A 112 11.59 -0.47 -9.76
N GLY A 113 11.80 -0.31 -8.46
CA GLY A 113 11.91 1.00 -7.81
C GLY A 113 10.54 1.56 -7.36
N PRO A 114 10.57 2.69 -6.63
CA PRO A 114 9.35 3.38 -6.19
C PRO A 114 8.61 4.02 -7.37
N ALA A 115 7.43 4.58 -7.09
CA ALA A 115 6.77 5.49 -8.02
C ALA A 115 7.44 6.88 -8.02
N GLU A 116 7.35 7.57 -9.16
CA GLU A 116 8.07 8.84 -9.43
C GLU A 116 7.88 9.89 -8.32
N ASN A 117 6.64 10.07 -7.83
CA ASN A 117 6.38 11.04 -6.76
C ASN A 117 7.04 10.67 -5.44
N GLN A 118 7.19 9.38 -5.15
CA GLN A 118 7.85 8.88 -3.95
C GLN A 118 9.37 9.07 -4.05
N GLU A 119 9.97 9.00 -5.25
CA GLU A 119 11.39 9.34 -5.45
C GLU A 119 11.68 10.77 -4.99
N PHE A 120 10.83 11.73 -5.37
CA PHE A 120 10.97 13.11 -4.93
C PHE A 120 10.80 13.29 -3.41
N LEU A 121 9.94 12.50 -2.76
CA LEU A 121 9.79 12.57 -1.31
C LEU A 121 11.03 12.06 -0.59
N VAL A 122 11.62 10.95 -1.08
CA VAL A 122 12.84 10.38 -0.51
C VAL A 122 14.01 11.36 -0.64
N SER A 123 14.23 11.93 -1.83
CA SER A 123 15.34 12.86 -2.04
C SER A 123 15.21 14.12 -1.15
N ARG A 124 14.00 14.66 -1.01
CA ARG A 124 13.76 15.81 -0.12
C ARG A 124 13.97 15.48 1.35
N CYS A 125 13.63 14.27 1.77
CA CYS A 125 13.93 13.82 3.13
C CYS A 125 15.45 13.72 3.38
N GLU A 126 16.22 13.21 2.42
CA GLU A 126 17.68 13.12 2.54
C GLU A 126 18.35 14.51 2.55
N GLU A 127 17.89 15.42 1.70
CA GLU A 127 18.47 16.77 1.56
C GLU A 127 18.04 17.71 2.70
N ASN A 128 16.75 17.72 3.03
CA ASN A 128 16.15 18.75 3.88
C ASN A 128 15.62 18.20 5.22
N CYS A 129 15.72 16.89 5.47
CA CYS A 129 15.01 16.23 6.59
C CYS A 129 13.50 16.54 6.59
N ASN A 130 12.93 16.86 5.42
CA ASN A 130 11.55 17.28 5.25
C ASN A 130 10.99 16.81 3.90
N PRO A 131 9.95 15.95 3.86
CA PRO A 131 9.38 15.45 2.61
C PRO A 131 8.73 16.53 1.75
N TYR A 132 8.38 17.67 2.34
CA TYR A 132 7.76 18.80 1.64
C TYR A 132 8.78 19.71 0.94
N GLY A 133 10.08 19.49 1.15
CA GLY A 133 11.16 20.23 0.49
C GLY A 133 11.44 21.61 1.09
N GLU A 134 10.84 21.94 2.23
CA GLU A 134 11.23 23.11 3.02
C GLU A 134 12.46 22.79 3.87
N SER A 135 13.26 23.80 4.20
CA SER A 135 14.41 23.60 5.09
C SER A 135 13.99 23.03 6.44
N ASN A 136 14.83 22.16 7.00
CA ASN A 136 14.62 21.64 8.35
C ASN A 136 14.50 22.81 9.34
N SER A 137 13.46 22.79 10.17
CA SER A 137 13.15 23.83 11.14
C SER A 137 12.86 23.19 12.49
N ASP A 138 13.31 23.83 13.56
CA ASP A 138 12.96 23.48 14.93
C ASP A 138 11.63 24.11 15.37
N ASN A 139 10.97 24.83 14.47
CA ASN A 139 9.68 25.50 14.66
C ASN A 139 9.67 26.49 15.84
N GLU A 140 10.78 27.18 16.15
CA GLU A 140 10.85 28.13 17.28
C GLU A 140 9.69 29.14 17.35
N GLU A 141 9.34 29.75 16.21
CA GLU A 141 8.28 30.77 16.16
C GLU A 141 6.91 30.19 16.50
N LEU A 142 6.58 29.02 15.95
CA LEU A 142 5.34 28.31 16.23
C LEU A 142 5.29 27.86 17.69
N LYS A 143 6.41 27.36 18.24
CA LYS A 143 6.49 26.97 19.66
C LYS A 143 6.21 28.15 20.59
N LYS A 144 6.79 29.33 20.31
CA LYS A 144 6.53 30.56 21.08
C LYS A 144 5.09 31.04 20.92
N GLN A 145 4.54 30.98 19.71
CA GLN A 145 3.19 31.42 19.41
C GLN A 145 2.12 30.58 20.13
N PHE A 146 2.33 29.27 20.23
CA PHE A 146 1.36 28.32 20.74
C PHE A 146 1.71 27.74 22.12
N ASP A 147 2.76 28.27 22.78
CA ASP A 147 3.24 27.80 24.09
C ASP A 147 3.50 26.28 24.11
N LEU A 148 4.20 25.79 23.09
CA LEU A 148 4.50 24.36 22.90
C LEU A 148 5.88 23.99 23.48
N PRO A 149 6.03 22.77 24.03
CA PRO A 149 7.32 22.27 24.51
C PRO A 149 8.30 22.01 23.36
N ASP A 150 9.60 21.95 23.67
CA ASP A 150 10.66 21.68 22.70
C ASP A 150 10.66 20.23 22.17
N LYS A 151 9.97 19.31 22.87
CA LYS A 151 9.87 17.89 22.50
C LYS A 151 8.46 17.40 22.78
N ALA A 152 7.98 16.49 21.94
CA ALA A 152 6.82 15.67 22.26
C ALA A 152 7.16 14.71 23.42
N ASP A 153 6.16 14.38 24.24
CA ASP A 153 6.26 13.40 25.32
C ASP A 153 6.51 11.97 24.82
#